data_AF-A0A845RA39-F1
#
_entry.id   AF-A0A845RA39-F1
#
_cell.length_a   1.000
_cell.length_b   1.000
_cell.length_c   1.000
_cell.angle_alpha   90.00
_cell.angle_beta   90.00
_cell.angle_gamma   90.00
#
_symmetry.space_group_name_H-M   'P 1'
#
loop_
_entity.id
_entity.type
_entity.pdbx_description
1 polymer ?
#
loop_
_entity_poly.entity_id
_entity_poly.type
_entity_poly.pdbx_seq_one_letter_code
_entity_poly.pdbx_strand_id
1 'polypeptide(L)'
;MCMRYMINREDLGKRVTGYMFYDADSKGFTGLTEKQIKDTLNKGERLYGLVLDGEGNITMDTEGFKTNNYMVRSGINSLVPAVDSDMPANMMYVVVGMKKVQGGENVYEVISSRYARLEMPESKIKMLLEFGCVQGGVYLDGKGKLTICEGVRVDDGKEVG
;
A
#
# COMPACT_ATOMS: atom_id res chain seq x y z
N MET A 1 15.07 -5.52 -8.30
CA MET A 1 13.76 -6.20 -8.34
C MET A 1 12.71 -5.10 -8.25
N CYS A 2 11.77 -5.05 -9.18
CA CYS A 2 10.88 -3.92 -9.31
C CYS A 2 9.80 -3.95 -8.21
N MET A 3 9.81 -2.97 -7.30
CA MET A 3 8.88 -2.95 -6.17
C MET A 3 7.57 -2.27 -6.60
N ARG A 4 6.49 -3.05 -6.64
CA ARG A 4 5.16 -2.56 -7.01
C ARG A 4 4.19 -2.71 -5.86
N TYR A 5 3.49 -1.63 -5.54
CA TYR A 5 2.58 -1.54 -4.42
C TYR A 5 1.17 -1.33 -4.93
N MET A 6 0.25 -2.19 -4.51
CA MET A 6 -1.16 -2.07 -4.81
C MET A 6 -1.70 -0.77 -4.22
N ILE A 7 -2.39 0.03 -5.03
CA ILE A 7 -3.02 1.30 -4.62
C ILE A 7 -4.53 1.15 -4.58
N ASN A 8 -5.19 0.85 -5.71
CA ASN A 8 -6.64 0.76 -5.82
C ASN A 8 -7.10 -0.40 -6.69
N ARG A 9 -8.27 -0.95 -6.41
CA ARG A 9 -8.97 -1.85 -7.33
C ARG A 9 -9.81 -1.02 -8.31
N GLU A 10 -9.81 -1.39 -9.57
CA GLU A 10 -10.62 -0.77 -10.62
C GLU A 10 -11.79 -1.66 -11.01
N ASP A 11 -12.99 -1.13 -10.86
CA ASP A 11 -14.25 -1.81 -11.18
C ASP A 11 -14.97 -1.08 -12.32
N LEU A 12 -15.78 -1.83 -13.07
CA LEU A 12 -16.79 -1.30 -13.97
C LEU A 12 -18.15 -1.84 -13.53
N GLY A 13 -18.90 -1.02 -12.80
CA GLY A 13 -20.08 -1.49 -12.08
C GLY A 13 -19.68 -2.51 -11.02
N LYS A 14 -20.20 -3.74 -11.11
CA LYS A 14 -19.87 -4.84 -10.18
C LYS A 14 -18.70 -5.72 -10.63
N ARG A 15 -18.10 -5.43 -11.79
CA ARG A 15 -17.05 -6.27 -12.39
C ARG A 15 -15.68 -5.68 -12.08
N VAL A 16 -14.79 -6.47 -11.49
CA VAL A 16 -13.37 -6.12 -11.37
C VAL A 16 -12.75 -6.09 -12.76
N THR A 17 -12.08 -4.98 -13.10
CA THR A 17 -11.38 -4.80 -14.38
C THR A 17 -9.85 -4.85 -14.22
N GLY A 18 -9.35 -4.54 -13.03
CA GLY A 18 -7.94 -4.62 -12.71
C GLY A 18 -7.59 -3.95 -11.40
N TYR A 19 -6.29 -3.74 -11.20
CA TYR A 19 -5.72 -3.16 -9.99
C TYR A 19 -4.63 -2.17 -10.40
N MET A 20 -4.58 -1.03 -9.74
CA MET A 20 -3.61 0.02 -9.99
C MET A 20 -2.46 -0.09 -9.01
N PHE A 21 -1.25 -0.15 -9.55
CA PHE A 21 -0.02 -0.26 -8.79
C PHE A 21 0.83 1.00 -8.92
N TYR A 22 1.53 1.36 -7.85
CA TYR A 22 2.65 2.28 -7.88
C TYR A 22 3.95 1.49 -8.04
N ASP A 23 4.80 1.91 -8.97
CA ASP A 23 6.09 1.29 -9.26
C ASP A 23 7.22 2.18 -8.69
N ALA A 24 7.97 1.66 -7.72
CA ALA A 24 8.92 2.47 -6.95
C ALA A 24 10.16 2.91 -7.75
N ASP A 25 10.51 2.17 -8.80
CA ASP A 25 11.69 2.43 -9.62
C ASP A 25 11.40 3.53 -10.64
N SER A 26 10.32 3.36 -11.40
CA SER A 26 9.87 4.37 -12.38
C SER A 26 9.16 5.56 -11.74
N LYS A 27 8.72 5.39 -10.48
CA LYS A 27 7.83 6.31 -9.76
C LYS A 27 6.50 6.55 -10.48
N GLY A 28 6.10 5.64 -11.37
CA GLY A 28 4.88 5.70 -12.17
C GLY A 28 3.75 4.86 -11.60
N PHE A 29 2.60 4.92 -12.26
CA PHE A 29 1.45 4.07 -11.96
C PHE A 29 1.15 3.16 -13.14
N THR A 30 0.78 1.91 -12.87
CA THR A 30 0.46 0.93 -13.91
C THR A 30 -0.73 0.09 -13.48
N GLY A 31 -1.68 -0.08 -14.39
CA GLY A 31 -2.81 -0.98 -14.20
C GLY A 31 -2.45 -2.40 -14.61
N LEU A 32 -2.79 -3.39 -13.78
CA LEU A 32 -2.65 -4.81 -14.08
C LEU A 32 -4.01 -5.48 -14.05
N THR A 33 -4.23 -6.38 -15.01
CA THR A 33 -5.40 -7.27 -15.02
C THR A 33 -5.23 -8.39 -13.98
N GLU A 34 -6.33 -9.02 -13.59
CA GLU A 34 -6.29 -10.19 -12.68
C GLU A 34 -5.39 -11.30 -13.21
N LYS A 35 -5.43 -11.57 -14.52
CA LYS A 35 -4.57 -12.57 -15.14
C LYS A 35 -3.08 -12.22 -14.96
N GLN A 36 -2.69 -10.98 -15.23
CA GLN A 36 -1.30 -10.54 -15.07
C GLN A 36 -0.85 -10.64 -13.61
N ILE A 37 -1.72 -10.29 -12.64
CA ILE A 37 -1.42 -10.39 -11.21
C ILE A 37 -1.20 -11.86 -10.82
N LYS A 38 -2.13 -12.75 -11.20
CA LYS A 38 -2.00 -14.20 -10.93
C LYS A 38 -0.74 -14.77 -11.56
N ASP A 39 -0.45 -14.43 -12.82
CA ASP A 39 0.75 -14.88 -13.53
C ASP A 39 2.04 -14.40 -12.84
N THR A 40 2.07 -13.16 -12.33
CA THR A 40 3.21 -12.61 -11.57
C THR A 40 3.38 -13.33 -10.23
N LEU A 41 2.31 -13.47 -9.44
CA LEU A 41 2.38 -14.12 -8.12
C LEU A 41 2.74 -15.61 -8.22
N ASN A 42 2.23 -16.32 -9.23
CA ASN A 42 2.56 -17.74 -9.48
C ASN A 42 4.04 -17.96 -9.88
N LYS A 43 4.72 -16.94 -10.39
CA LYS A 43 6.18 -16.98 -10.64
C LYS A 43 7.01 -16.77 -9.37
N GLY A 44 6.36 -16.52 -8.23
CA GLY A 44 7.02 -16.16 -6.98
C GLY A 44 7.47 -14.70 -6.91
N GLU A 45 7.06 -13.85 -7.87
CA GLU A 45 7.31 -12.42 -7.80
C GLU A 45 6.32 -11.75 -6.82
N ARG A 46 6.74 -10.67 -6.16
CA ARG A 46 5.91 -9.93 -5.19
C ARG A 46 5.14 -8.80 -5.88
N LEU A 47 3.86 -8.68 -5.51
CA LEU A 47 3.04 -7.49 -5.74
C LEU A 47 2.54 -7.03 -4.37
N TYR A 48 3.22 -6.04 -3.78
CA TYR A 48 3.02 -5.67 -2.38
C TYR A 48 1.58 -5.23 -2.13
N GLY A 49 0.93 -5.96 -1.24
CA GLY A 49 -0.45 -5.76 -0.82
C GLY A 49 -1.46 -6.75 -1.38
N LEU A 50 -1.07 -7.62 -2.32
CA LEU A 50 -1.89 -8.73 -2.78
C LEU A 50 -1.13 -10.07 -2.69
N VAL A 51 -1.87 -11.14 -2.41
CA VAL A 51 -1.41 -12.53 -2.46
C VAL A 51 -2.46 -13.40 -3.15
N LEU A 52 -2.11 -14.65 -3.44
CA LEU A 52 -3.08 -15.67 -3.82
C LEU A 52 -3.49 -16.47 -2.59
N ASP A 53 -4.79 -16.72 -2.44
CA ASP A 53 -5.30 -17.66 -1.43
C ASP A 53 -5.05 -19.13 -1.85
N GLY A 54 -5.50 -20.07 -1.02
CA GLY A 54 -5.34 -21.51 -1.29
C GLY A 54 -6.06 -22.02 -2.55
N GLU A 55 -6.99 -21.23 -3.10
CA GLU A 55 -7.72 -21.53 -4.33
C GLU A 55 -7.16 -20.78 -5.55
N GLY A 56 -6.14 -19.95 -5.37
CA GLY A 56 -5.55 -19.13 -6.43
C GLY A 56 -6.35 -17.86 -6.75
N ASN A 57 -7.19 -17.38 -5.84
CA ASN A 57 -7.87 -16.09 -5.96
C ASN A 57 -7.01 -14.97 -5.38
N ILE A 58 -7.12 -13.78 -5.96
CA ILE A 58 -6.42 -12.59 -5.48
C ILE A 58 -7.09 -12.14 -4.18
N THR A 59 -6.30 -12.00 -3.12
CA THR A 59 -6.74 -11.47 -1.82
C THR A 59 -5.71 -10.49 -1.26
N MET A 60 -6.07 -9.78 -0.20
CA MET A 60 -5.18 -8.85 0.49
C MET A 60 -4.04 -9.58 1.20
N ASP A 61 -2.83 -9.02 1.16
CA ASP A 61 -1.68 -9.53 1.92
C ASP A 61 -1.76 -9.07 3.40
N THR A 62 -2.69 -9.63 4.17
CA THR A 62 -2.92 -9.27 5.58
C THR A 62 -1.75 -9.66 6.49
N GLU A 63 -0.89 -10.59 6.03
CA GLU A 63 0.20 -11.12 6.85
C GLU A 63 1.56 -10.49 6.54
N GLY A 64 1.96 -10.41 5.27
CA GLY A 64 3.27 -9.92 4.86
C GLY A 64 3.31 -8.40 4.83
N PHE A 65 2.56 -7.79 3.92
CA PHE A 65 2.50 -6.33 3.74
C PHE A 65 1.49 -5.63 4.66
N LYS A 66 0.75 -6.41 5.47
CA LYS A 66 -0.29 -5.92 6.39
C LYS A 66 -1.37 -5.11 5.69
N THR A 67 -1.75 -5.53 4.48
CA THR A 67 -2.86 -4.93 3.75
C THR A 67 -4.18 -5.37 4.34
N ASN A 68 -4.91 -4.45 4.98
CA ASN A 68 -6.19 -4.75 5.64
C ASN A 68 -7.40 -4.10 4.93
N ASN A 69 -7.15 -3.13 4.06
CA ASN A 69 -8.17 -2.51 3.21
C ASN A 69 -7.51 -1.87 1.99
N TYR A 70 -8.27 -1.51 0.98
CA TYR A 70 -7.85 -0.65 -0.12
C TYR A 70 -9.06 0.09 -0.69
N MET A 71 -8.83 1.09 -1.54
CA MET A 71 -9.93 1.77 -2.21
C MET A 71 -10.32 1.07 -3.51
N VAL A 72 -11.61 1.00 -3.77
CA VAL A 72 -12.22 0.57 -5.03
C VAL A 72 -12.67 1.81 -5.78
N ARG A 73 -12.33 1.91 -7.06
CA ARG A 73 -12.82 2.94 -7.97
C ARG A 73 -13.70 2.29 -9.03
N SER A 74 -14.95 2.72 -9.13
CA SER A 74 -15.94 2.18 -10.07
C SER A 74 -16.47 3.22 -11.09
N GLY A 75 -15.68 4.25 -11.38
CA GLY A 75 -16.06 5.43 -12.16
C GLY A 75 -15.30 6.70 -11.75
N ILE A 76 -15.66 7.86 -12.31
CA ILE A 76 -14.99 9.14 -12.02
C ILE A 76 -15.23 9.54 -10.55
N ASN A 77 -14.14 9.75 -9.80
CA ASN A 77 -14.16 10.21 -8.40
C ASN A 77 -14.96 9.32 -7.42
N SER A 78 -15.03 8.01 -7.66
CA SER A 78 -15.88 7.04 -6.93
C SER A 78 -15.11 6.16 -5.92
N LEU A 79 -14.10 6.71 -5.26
CA LEU A 79 -13.28 5.94 -4.32
C LEU A 79 -14.09 5.56 -3.07
N VAL A 80 -14.31 4.27 -2.88
CA VAL A 80 -14.94 3.68 -1.68
C VAL A 80 -14.03 2.61 -1.07
N PRO A 81 -13.99 2.43 0.25
CA PRO A 81 -13.28 1.32 0.87
C PRO A 81 -13.77 -0.04 0.34
N ALA A 82 -12.87 -1.00 0.19
CA ALA A 82 -13.22 -2.37 -0.21
C ALA A 82 -13.87 -3.16 0.93
N VAL A 83 -13.49 -2.83 2.17
CA VAL A 83 -14.08 -3.35 3.40
C VAL A 83 -14.71 -2.16 4.12
N ASP A 84 -16.00 -2.27 4.42
CA ASP A 84 -16.70 -1.25 5.20
C ASP A 84 -16.12 -1.18 6.62
N SER A 85 -15.96 0.03 7.14
CA SER A 85 -15.50 0.27 8.50
C SER A 85 -16.26 1.46 9.10
N ASP A 86 -16.34 1.51 10.42
CA ASP A 86 -16.94 2.66 11.13
C ASP A 86 -16.13 3.96 10.95
N MET A 87 -14.91 3.84 10.41
CA MET A 87 -14.07 4.99 10.06
C MET A 87 -14.44 5.51 8.67
N PRO A 88 -14.80 6.81 8.52
CA PRO A 88 -15.19 7.40 7.23
C PRO A 88 -13.96 7.74 6.36
N ALA A 89 -13.12 6.75 6.07
CA ALA A 89 -11.94 6.93 5.24
C ALA A 89 -12.34 7.07 3.77
N ASN A 90 -12.25 8.28 3.22
CA ASN A 90 -12.44 8.55 1.78
C ASN A 90 -11.12 8.55 0.98
N MET A 91 -10.02 8.25 1.66
CA MET A 91 -8.67 8.20 1.13
C MET A 91 -7.82 7.30 2.01
N MET A 92 -7.04 6.41 1.39
CA MET A 92 -6.08 5.54 2.08
C MET A 92 -4.67 5.83 1.59
N TYR A 93 -3.70 5.47 2.41
CA TYR A 93 -2.27 5.65 2.16
C TYR A 93 -1.54 4.33 2.21
N VAL A 94 -0.66 4.10 1.25
CA VAL A 94 0.27 2.97 1.22
C VAL A 94 1.65 3.49 1.58
N VAL A 95 2.27 2.92 2.61
CA VAL A 95 3.65 3.26 2.97
C VAL A 95 4.60 2.49 2.06
N VAL A 96 5.45 3.19 1.32
CA VAL A 96 6.36 2.58 0.32
C VAL A 96 7.83 2.86 0.62
N GLY A 97 8.11 3.80 1.52
CA GLY A 97 9.45 4.13 1.94
C GLY A 97 9.50 4.78 3.32
N MET A 98 10.68 4.78 3.91
CA MET A 98 10.99 5.41 5.19
C MET A 98 12.42 5.94 5.17
N LYS A 99 12.60 7.16 5.67
CA LYS A 99 13.88 7.85 5.82
C LYS A 99 14.14 8.05 7.30
N LYS A 100 15.28 7.57 7.78
CA LYS A 100 15.75 7.86 9.13
C LYS A 100 16.29 9.29 9.17
N VAL A 101 15.85 10.06 10.16
CA VAL A 101 16.33 11.43 10.38
C VAL A 101 17.17 11.43 11.66
N GLN A 102 18.44 11.82 11.56
CA GLN A 102 19.32 11.92 12.73
C GLN A 102 18.79 13.00 13.69
N GLY A 103 18.61 12.63 14.96
CA GLY A 103 18.13 13.55 16.00
C GLY A 103 16.66 13.98 15.83
N GLY A 104 15.90 13.33 14.95
CA GLY A 104 14.51 13.68 14.65
C GLY A 104 13.60 12.48 14.46
N GLU A 105 12.35 12.76 14.11
CA GLU A 105 11.36 11.74 13.79
C GLU A 105 11.58 11.20 12.37
N ASN A 106 11.35 9.90 12.18
CA ASN A 106 11.41 9.27 10.87
C ASN A 106 10.36 9.87 9.92
N VAL A 107 10.72 9.97 8.65
CA VAL A 107 9.82 10.46 7.59
C VAL A 107 9.45 9.30 6.68
N TYR A 108 8.17 9.14 6.40
CA TYR A 108 7.63 8.05 5.60
C TYR A 108 7.16 8.57 4.24
N GLU A 109 7.58 7.88 3.18
CA GLU A 109 7.07 8.07 1.83
C GLU A 109 5.77 7.28 1.68
N VAL A 110 4.69 7.97 1.31
CA VAL A 110 3.38 7.37 1.15
C VAL A 110 2.75 7.71 -0.19
N ILE A 111 1.96 6.77 -0.70
CA ILE A 111 1.15 6.93 -1.89
C ILE A 111 -0.31 6.94 -1.49
N SER A 112 -1.05 8.00 -1.84
CA SER A 112 -2.49 8.02 -1.59
C SER A 112 -3.26 7.24 -2.65
N SER A 113 -4.47 6.80 -2.31
CA SER A 113 -5.45 6.25 -3.25
C SER A 113 -5.86 7.24 -4.36
N ARG A 114 -5.44 8.51 -4.27
CA ARG A 114 -5.60 9.54 -5.31
C ARG A 114 -4.30 9.82 -6.07
N TYR A 115 -3.32 8.91 -5.98
CA TYR A 115 -2.05 8.95 -6.67
C TYR A 115 -1.12 10.11 -6.28
N ALA A 116 -1.34 10.71 -5.11
CA ALA A 116 -0.41 11.67 -4.55
C ALA A 116 0.77 10.94 -3.91
N ARG A 117 1.99 11.40 -4.20
CA ARG A 117 3.21 11.02 -3.50
C ARG A 117 3.46 12.05 -2.42
N LEU A 118 3.57 11.62 -1.18
CA LEU A 118 3.68 12.50 -0.02
C LEU A 118 4.76 11.98 0.92
N GLU A 119 5.33 12.90 1.70
CA GLU A 119 6.16 12.56 2.85
C GLU A 119 5.41 12.96 4.12
N MET A 120 5.42 12.07 5.13
CA MET A 120 4.72 12.30 6.38
C MET A 120 5.60 11.89 7.58
N PRO A 121 5.57 12.65 8.69
CA PRO A 121 6.26 12.25 9.91
C PRO A 121 5.63 10.99 10.53
N GLU A 122 6.41 10.22 11.30
CA GLU A 122 5.96 8.98 11.96
C GLU A 122 4.67 9.16 12.79
N SER A 123 4.57 10.27 13.53
CA SER A 123 3.42 10.67 14.34
C SER A 123 2.13 10.75 13.51
N LYS A 124 2.20 11.31 12.29
CA LYS A 124 1.08 11.38 11.37
C LYS A 124 0.73 9.99 10.81
N ILE A 125 1.71 9.14 10.55
CA ILE A 125 1.46 7.75 10.10
C ILE A 125 0.77 6.95 11.19
N LYS A 126 1.22 7.02 12.45
CA LYS A 126 0.58 6.36 13.59
C LYS A 126 -0.88 6.78 13.73
N MET A 127 -1.14 8.09 13.70
CA MET A 127 -2.49 8.63 13.74
C MET A 127 -3.35 8.07 12.59
N LEU A 128 -2.86 8.13 11.35
CA LEU A 128 -3.61 7.61 10.19
C LEU A 128 -3.85 6.09 10.27
N LEU A 129 -2.91 5.34 10.84
CA LEU A 129 -3.05 3.90 11.03
C LEU A 129 -4.14 3.58 12.06
N GLU A 130 -4.22 4.33 13.16
CA GLU A 130 -5.29 4.23 14.16
C GLU A 130 -6.66 4.57 13.59
N PHE A 131 -6.74 5.53 12.65
CA PHE A 131 -7.95 5.87 11.91
C PHE A 131 -8.30 4.90 10.76
N GLY A 132 -7.51 3.83 10.55
CA GLY A 132 -7.73 2.88 9.45
C GLY A 132 -7.47 3.46 8.05
N CYS A 133 -6.76 4.59 7.96
CA CYS A 133 -6.43 5.28 6.72
C CYS A 133 -5.11 4.79 6.10
N VAL A 134 -4.37 3.92 6.77
CA VAL A 134 -3.17 3.28 6.21
C VAL A 134 -3.56 1.90 5.70
N GLN A 135 -3.43 1.72 4.40
CA GLN A 135 -3.77 0.48 3.71
C GLN A 135 -2.76 -0.63 4.01
N GLY A 136 -1.45 -0.32 4.05
CA GLY A 136 -0.39 -1.31 4.29
C GLY A 136 1.01 -0.71 4.26
N GLY A 137 2.02 -1.56 4.49
CA GLY A 137 3.44 -1.22 4.54
C GLY A 137 3.97 -0.96 5.95
N VAL A 138 3.10 -0.70 6.93
CA VAL A 138 3.46 -0.54 8.34
C VAL A 138 2.42 -1.17 9.25
N TYR A 139 2.81 -1.46 10.49
CA TYR A 139 1.91 -1.89 11.56
C TYR A 139 2.42 -1.41 12.92
N LEU A 140 1.55 -1.41 13.93
CA LEU A 140 1.98 -1.24 15.33
C LEU A 140 2.31 -2.61 15.91
N ASP A 141 3.50 -2.76 16.49
CA ASP A 141 3.85 -3.97 17.22
C ASP A 141 3.07 -4.07 18.55
N GLY A 142 3.24 -5.17 19.28
CA GLY A 142 2.57 -5.38 20.58
C GLY A 142 2.93 -4.38 21.69
N LYS A 143 3.87 -3.45 21.43
CA LYS A 143 4.26 -2.35 22.33
C LYS A 143 3.84 -0.98 21.79
N GLY A 144 3.08 -0.91 20.70
CA GLY A 144 2.66 0.33 20.07
C GLY A 144 3.75 1.02 19.24
N LYS A 145 4.86 0.33 18.93
CA LYS A 145 5.91 0.87 18.07
C LYS A 145 5.53 0.67 16.61
N LEU A 146 5.64 1.73 15.81
CA LEU A 146 5.45 1.63 14.37
C LEU A 146 6.61 0.84 13.76
N THR A 147 6.26 -0.21 13.01
CA THR A 147 7.18 -1.13 12.38
C THR A 147 6.87 -1.23 10.90
N ILE A 148 7.91 -1.25 10.07
CA ILE A 148 7.79 -1.38 8.61
C ILE A 148 7.65 -2.85 8.21
N CYS A 149 6.88 -3.10 7.15
CA CYS A 149 6.74 -4.42 6.55
C CYS A 149 7.89 -4.71 5.57
N GLU A 150 8.07 -6.00 5.25
CA GLU A 150 8.89 -6.39 4.09
C GLU A 150 8.40 -5.64 2.85
N GLY A 151 9.33 -5.10 2.08
CA GLY A 151 9.01 -4.34 0.87
C GLY A 151 8.92 -2.84 1.06
N VAL A 152 8.94 -2.29 2.28
CA VAL A 152 9.12 -0.85 2.45
C VAL A 152 10.59 -0.49 2.31
N ARG A 153 10.90 0.48 1.44
CA ARG A 153 12.28 0.93 1.23
C ARG A 153 12.78 1.72 2.44
N VAL A 154 14.00 1.46 2.88
CA VAL A 154 14.61 2.21 3.98
C VAL A 154 15.82 2.97 3.48
N ASP A 155 15.82 4.27 3.69
CA ASP A 155 16.98 5.13 3.56
C ASP A 155 17.53 5.40 4.96
N ASP A 156 18.73 4.90 5.22
CA ASP A 156 19.40 5.02 6.52
C ASP A 156 19.97 6.43 6.77
N GLY A 157 19.80 7.38 5.84
CA GLY A 157 20.25 8.76 6.02
C GLY A 157 21.77 8.88 6.13
N LYS A 158 22.52 7.90 5.63
CA LYS A 158 23.96 8.01 5.49
C LYS A 158 24.23 8.88 4.26
N GLU A 159 24.79 10.06 4.50
CA GLU A 159 25.38 10.85 3.42
C GLU A 159 26.37 9.96 2.66
N VAL A 160 26.19 9.90 1.34
CA VAL A 160 27.20 9.35 0.45
C VAL A 160 28.32 10.39 0.47
N GLY A 161 29.37 10.11 1.23
CA GLY A 161 30.58 10.95 1.30
C GLY A 161 31.30 11.04 -0.04
#